data_AF-A0A150NPU3-F1
#
_entry.id   AF-A0A150NPU3-F1
#
_cell.length_a   1.000
_cell.length_b   1.000
_cell.length_c   1.000
_cell.angle_alpha   90.00
_cell.angle_beta   90.00
_cell.angle_gamma   90.00
#
_symmetry.space_group_name_H-M   'P 1'
#
loop_
_entity.id
_entity.type
_entity.pdbx_description
1 polymer ?
#
loop_
_entity_poly.entity_id
_entity_poly.type
_entity_poly.pdbx_seq_one_letter_code
_entity_poly.pdbx_strand_id
1 'polypeptide(L)'
;MENDQYGNYIPSLAEDWSVSKDGLTYTYKLRKDAKWYTADGDEYAPVTAQDFVTGLKYAADKKSEALYLVQESVAGLDDYITGKTTDFSTVGVKALDDQTVQYTLTRPESYWNSKTTSTILFPVNADFLKSKGDDFGKVDPSSICTMDLS
;
A
#
# COMPACT_ATOMS: atom_id res chain seq x y z
N MET A 1 9.93 13.46 7.23
CA MET A 1 10.66 12.26 6.75
C MET A 1 11.74 11.93 7.76
N GLU A 2 11.51 10.93 8.60
CA GLU A 2 12.53 10.42 9.53
C GLU A 2 13.22 9.20 8.91
N ASN A 3 14.55 9.20 8.93
CA ASN A 3 15.37 8.07 8.53
C ASN A 3 15.73 7.27 9.78
N ASP A 4 15.70 5.95 9.71
CA ASP A 4 16.31 5.13 10.76
C ASP A 4 17.84 5.14 10.66
N GLN A 5 18.50 4.58 11.69
CA GLN A 5 19.96 4.49 11.82
C GLN A 5 20.67 3.71 10.68
N TYR A 6 19.92 3.10 9.77
CA TYR A 6 20.42 2.37 8.60
C TYR A 6 20.15 3.09 7.28
N GLY A 7 19.58 4.30 7.31
CA GLY A 7 19.24 5.07 6.11
C GLY A 7 18.03 4.50 5.37
N ASN A 8 17.23 3.64 6.02
CA ASN A 8 16.00 3.14 5.44
C ASN A 8 14.88 4.15 5.69
N TYR A 9 14.17 4.50 4.62
CA TYR A 9 12.98 5.31 4.71
C TYR A 9 11.88 4.53 5.43
N ILE A 10 11.44 5.03 6.58
CA ILE A 10 10.20 4.57 7.20
C ILE A 10 9.06 5.20 6.39
N PRO A 11 8.06 4.43 5.90
CA PRO A 11 6.85 5.01 5.36
C PRO A 11 6.27 5.94 6.41
N SER A 12 5.95 7.21 6.09
CA SER A 12 5.45 8.19 7.09
C SER A 12 4.23 7.70 7.88
N LEU A 13 3.54 6.68 7.35
CA LEU A 13 2.34 6.06 7.91
C LEU A 13 2.62 4.88 8.83
N ALA A 14 3.83 4.30 8.83
CA ALA A 14 4.21 3.20 9.72
C ALA A 14 5.08 3.73 10.87
N GLU A 15 4.79 3.32 12.10
CA GLU A 15 5.59 3.64 13.29
C GLU A 15 6.64 2.57 13.61
N ASP A 16 6.43 1.34 13.15
CA ASP A 16 7.29 0.19 13.42
C ASP A 16 7.13 -0.88 12.33
N TRP A 17 8.14 -1.71 12.15
CA TRP A 17 8.07 -2.88 11.27
C TRP A 17 8.99 -4.00 11.72
N SER A 18 8.64 -5.22 11.32
CA SER A 18 9.45 -6.42 11.59
C SER A 18 9.54 -7.29 10.35
N VAL A 19 10.62 -8.06 10.27
CA VAL A 19 10.86 -9.06 9.22
C VAL A 19 11.02 -10.44 9.82
N SER A 20 10.43 -11.45 9.19
CA SER A 20 10.61 -12.85 9.54
C SER A 20 12.07 -13.30 9.37
N LYS A 21 12.46 -14.38 10.06
CA LYS A 21 13.85 -14.91 10.02
C LYS A 21 14.31 -15.32 8.63
N ASP A 22 13.39 -15.72 7.76
CA ASP A 22 13.66 -16.09 6.37
C ASP A 22 13.71 -14.87 5.43
N GLY A 23 13.41 -13.66 5.91
CA GLY A 23 13.43 -12.44 5.11
C GLY A 23 12.24 -12.28 4.17
N LEU A 24 11.20 -13.10 4.29
CA LEU A 24 10.09 -13.14 3.33
C LEU A 24 8.84 -12.38 3.80
N THR A 25 8.61 -12.26 5.09
CA THR A 25 7.39 -11.65 5.64
C THR A 25 7.74 -10.36 6.35
N TYR A 26 7.20 -9.26 5.85
CA TYR A 26 7.33 -7.93 6.44
C TYR A 26 5.99 -7.53 7.06
N THR A 27 6.01 -7.15 8.33
CA THR A 27 4.81 -6.70 9.06
C THR A 27 5.03 -5.28 9.54
N TYR A 28 4.19 -4.37 9.09
CA TYR A 28 4.24 -2.94 9.38
C TYR A 28 3.10 -2.56 10.31
N LYS A 29 3.41 -1.83 11.38
CA LYS A 29 2.42 -1.19 12.26
C LYS A 29 2.22 0.25 11.82
N LEU A 30 0.99 0.58 11.51
CA LEU A 30 0.57 1.91 11.11
C LEU A 30 0.43 2.82 12.32
N ARG A 31 0.74 4.10 12.13
CA ARG A 31 0.47 5.15 13.11
C ARG A 31 -1.04 5.24 13.38
N LYS A 32 -1.41 5.36 14.66
CA LYS A 32 -2.83 5.38 15.07
C LYS A 32 -3.56 6.67 14.71
N ASP A 33 -2.81 7.74 14.49
CA ASP A 33 -3.31 9.07 14.13
C ASP A 33 -3.31 9.33 12.62
N ALA A 34 -2.90 8.35 11.80
CA ALA A 34 -2.94 8.46 10.35
C ALA A 34 -4.38 8.62 9.85
N LYS A 35 -4.63 9.70 9.12
CA LYS A 35 -5.96 10.09 8.63
C LYS A 35 -5.91 10.47 7.15
N TRP A 36 -7.00 10.16 6.49
CA TRP A 36 -7.38 10.64 5.17
C TRP A 36 -8.02 12.03 5.28
N TYR A 37 -7.71 12.90 4.33
CA TYR A 37 -8.24 14.24 4.21
C TYR A 37 -8.79 14.46 2.81
N THR A 38 -9.92 15.18 2.71
CA THR A 38 -10.46 15.61 1.42
C THR A 38 -9.54 16.67 0.78
N ALA A 39 -9.75 16.96 -0.50
CA ALA A 39 -9.01 18.01 -1.20
C ALA A 39 -9.17 19.41 -0.55
N ASP A 40 -10.27 19.61 0.18
CA ASP A 40 -10.55 20.86 0.91
C ASP A 40 -9.85 20.91 2.28
N GLY A 41 -9.17 19.82 2.70
CA GLY A 41 -8.41 19.73 3.94
C GLY A 41 -9.21 19.21 5.14
N ASP A 42 -10.45 18.77 4.93
CA ASP A 42 -11.28 18.20 6.00
C ASP A 42 -10.90 16.74 6.27
N GLU A 43 -10.83 16.37 7.55
CA GLU A 43 -10.66 14.97 7.96
C GLU A 43 -11.81 14.12 7.42
N TYR A 44 -11.47 13.05 6.72
CA TYR A 44 -12.42 12.16 6.06
C TYR A 44 -12.59 10.84 6.80
N ALA A 45 -11.49 10.14 7.07
CA ALA A 45 -11.49 8.80 7.67
C ALA A 45 -10.11 8.45 8.25
N PRO A 46 -10.01 7.51 9.21
CA PRO A 46 -8.71 6.93 9.58
C PRO A 46 -8.10 6.14 8.40
N VAL A 47 -6.77 6.13 8.30
CA VAL A 47 -6.05 5.23 7.40
C VAL A 47 -6.03 3.84 8.02
N THR A 48 -6.39 2.82 7.24
CA THR A 48 -6.40 1.42 7.72
C THR A 48 -5.46 0.55 6.90
N ALA A 49 -5.02 -0.59 7.47
CA ALA A 49 -4.24 -1.59 6.74
C ALA A 49 -4.97 -2.13 5.51
N GLN A 50 -6.32 -2.12 5.52
CA GLN A 50 -7.12 -2.54 4.37
C GLN A 50 -6.98 -1.57 3.18
N ASP A 51 -6.64 -0.30 3.42
CA ASP A 51 -6.40 0.66 2.33
C ASP A 51 -5.14 0.29 1.52
N PHE A 52 -4.13 -0.33 2.14
CA PHE A 52 -2.93 -0.82 1.45
C PHE A 52 -3.22 -2.03 0.55
N VAL A 53 -4.04 -2.96 1.05
CA VAL A 53 -4.55 -4.09 0.24
C VAL A 53 -5.34 -3.56 -0.95
N THR A 54 -6.21 -2.57 -0.69
CA THR A 54 -7.04 -1.92 -1.71
C THR A 54 -6.19 -1.19 -2.75
N GLY A 55 -5.15 -0.47 -2.33
CA GLY A 55 -4.25 0.27 -3.22
C GLY A 55 -3.50 -0.64 -4.18
N LEU A 56 -2.89 -1.73 -3.67
CA LEU A 56 -2.18 -2.69 -4.53
C LEU A 56 -3.15 -3.40 -5.49
N LYS A 57 -4.35 -3.75 -5.03
CA LYS A 57 -5.38 -4.34 -5.90
C LYS A 57 -5.79 -3.38 -7.00
N TYR A 58 -6.09 -2.13 -6.65
CA TYR A 58 -6.48 -1.10 -7.60
C TYR A 58 -5.41 -0.89 -8.67
N ALA A 59 -4.15 -0.80 -8.26
CA ALA A 59 -3.02 -0.71 -9.16
C ALA A 59 -2.93 -1.90 -10.13
N ALA A 60 -3.11 -3.12 -9.62
CA ALA A 60 -3.11 -4.34 -10.43
C ALA A 60 -4.28 -4.37 -11.42
N ASP A 61 -5.50 -4.08 -10.97
CA ASP A 61 -6.73 -4.08 -11.78
C ASP A 61 -6.67 -3.01 -12.90
N LYS A 62 -6.09 -1.85 -12.61
CA LYS A 62 -5.87 -0.77 -13.59
C LYS A 62 -4.63 -0.95 -14.45
N LYS A 63 -3.87 -2.05 -14.28
CA LYS A 63 -2.63 -2.35 -15.01
C LYS A 63 -1.64 -1.18 -14.99
N SER A 64 -1.43 -0.61 -13.80
CA SER A 64 -0.52 0.52 -13.61
C SER A 64 0.86 0.21 -14.20
N GLU A 65 1.41 1.17 -14.96
CA GLU A 65 2.73 1.03 -15.61
C GLU A 65 3.87 0.86 -14.59
N ALA A 66 3.66 1.19 -13.31
CA ALA A 66 4.65 1.06 -12.25
C ALA A 66 4.64 -0.32 -11.55
N LEU A 67 3.74 -1.24 -11.93
CA LEU A 67 3.65 -2.58 -11.31
C LEU A 67 4.95 -3.39 -11.43
N TYR A 68 5.76 -3.16 -12.47
CA TYR A 68 7.04 -3.86 -12.67
C TYR A 68 7.99 -3.72 -11.46
N LEU A 69 7.84 -2.66 -10.64
CA LEU A 69 8.66 -2.45 -9.45
C LEU A 69 8.43 -3.52 -8.36
N VAL A 70 7.23 -4.08 -8.30
CA VAL A 70 6.78 -4.96 -7.20
C VAL A 70 6.18 -6.29 -7.68
N GLN A 71 5.87 -6.43 -8.97
CA GLN A 71 5.22 -7.59 -9.57
C GLN A 71 5.91 -8.92 -9.22
N GLU A 72 7.25 -8.96 -9.30
CA GLU A 72 8.02 -10.14 -8.94
C GLU A 72 8.42 -10.19 -7.46
N SER A 73 8.20 -9.11 -6.71
CA SER A 73 8.56 -9.02 -5.29
C SER A 73 7.47 -9.62 -4.42
N VAL A 74 6.20 -9.24 -4.64
CA VAL A 74 5.06 -9.69 -3.82
C VAL A 74 4.58 -11.06 -4.29
N ALA A 75 4.47 -12.01 -3.37
CA ALA A 75 3.99 -13.36 -3.68
C ALA A 75 2.62 -13.33 -4.36
N GLY A 76 2.43 -14.12 -5.42
CA GLY A 76 1.16 -14.22 -6.15
C GLY A 76 0.77 -13.01 -7.01
N LEU A 77 1.50 -11.89 -6.95
CA LEU A 77 1.15 -10.68 -7.70
C LEU A 77 1.33 -10.87 -9.22
N ASP A 78 2.40 -11.51 -9.66
CA ASP A 78 2.61 -11.86 -11.08
C ASP A 78 1.47 -12.73 -11.62
N ASP A 79 1.07 -13.76 -10.88
CA ASP A 79 0.01 -14.68 -11.29
C ASP A 79 -1.34 -13.96 -11.43
N TYR A 80 -1.62 -12.98 -10.55
CA TYR A 80 -2.80 -12.15 -10.65
C TYR A 80 -2.75 -11.21 -11.87
N ILE A 81 -1.64 -10.49 -12.07
CA ILE A 81 -1.48 -9.53 -13.17
C ILE A 81 -1.49 -10.23 -14.54
N THR A 82 -0.91 -11.41 -14.63
CA THR A 82 -0.87 -12.22 -15.87
C THR A 82 -2.15 -13.03 -16.10
N GLY A 83 -3.10 -13.00 -15.17
CA GLY A 83 -4.39 -13.67 -15.28
C GLY A 83 -4.34 -15.18 -15.07
N LYS A 84 -3.26 -15.72 -14.48
CA LYS A 84 -3.22 -17.12 -14.03
C LYS A 84 -4.18 -17.36 -12.86
N THR A 85 -4.48 -16.32 -12.09
CA THR A 85 -5.54 -16.29 -11.08
C THR A 85 -6.30 -14.97 -11.16
N THR A 86 -7.59 -15.02 -10.83
CA THR A 86 -8.43 -13.82 -10.62
C THR A 86 -8.73 -13.57 -9.14
N ASP A 87 -8.22 -14.44 -8.26
CA ASP A 87 -8.42 -14.35 -6.82
C ASP A 87 -7.30 -13.52 -6.18
N PHE A 88 -7.60 -12.25 -5.88
CA PHE A 88 -6.63 -11.35 -5.25
C PHE A 88 -6.24 -11.79 -3.83
N SER A 89 -7.01 -12.66 -3.17
CA SER A 89 -6.65 -13.18 -1.84
C SER A 89 -5.37 -14.04 -1.85
N THR A 90 -4.94 -14.48 -3.04
CA THR A 90 -3.68 -15.19 -3.26
C THR A 90 -2.46 -14.27 -3.30
N VAL A 91 -2.66 -12.94 -3.43
CA VAL A 91 -1.59 -11.94 -3.43
C VAL A 91 -1.09 -11.72 -2.00
N GLY A 92 0.23 -11.65 -1.85
CA GLY A 92 0.96 -11.52 -0.59
C GLY A 92 0.86 -10.13 0.05
N VAL A 93 -0.34 -9.57 0.18
CA VAL A 93 -0.64 -8.37 0.96
C VAL A 93 -1.88 -8.62 1.81
N LYS A 94 -1.80 -8.37 3.12
CA LYS A 94 -2.91 -8.63 4.06
C LYS A 94 -2.99 -7.56 5.13
N ALA A 95 -4.21 -7.12 5.43
CA ALA A 95 -4.50 -6.47 6.70
C ALA A 95 -4.68 -7.56 7.78
N LEU A 96 -3.81 -7.56 8.80
CA LEU A 96 -3.96 -8.47 9.95
C LEU A 96 -4.96 -7.93 10.97
N ASP A 97 -5.01 -6.61 11.08
CA ASP A 97 -5.96 -5.80 11.82
C ASP A 97 -6.00 -4.39 11.20
N ASP A 98 -6.75 -3.45 11.79
CA ASP A 98 -6.91 -2.09 11.25
C ASP A 98 -5.58 -1.32 11.10
N GLN A 99 -4.56 -1.65 11.90
CA GLN A 99 -3.30 -0.90 11.98
C GLN A 99 -2.09 -1.77 11.65
N THR A 100 -2.28 -2.99 11.13
CA THR A 100 -1.18 -3.91 10.84
C THR A 100 -1.31 -4.46 9.44
N VAL A 101 -0.40 -4.07 8.54
CA VAL A 101 -0.30 -4.60 7.18
C VAL A 101 0.89 -5.55 7.07
N GLN A 102 0.67 -6.70 6.44
CA GLN A 102 1.69 -7.69 6.16
C GLN A 102 1.88 -7.85 4.66
N TYR A 103 3.15 -7.89 4.25
CA TYR A 103 3.57 -8.30 2.92
C TYR A 103 4.36 -9.60 2.98
N THR A 104 4.09 -10.49 2.03
CA THR A 104 4.85 -11.72 1.81
C THR A 104 5.55 -11.64 0.47
N LEU A 105 6.87 -11.80 0.47
CA LEU A 105 7.72 -11.70 -0.70
C LEU A 105 7.99 -13.08 -1.32
N THR A 106 8.32 -13.07 -2.61
CA THR A 106 8.76 -14.28 -3.34
C THR A 106 10.18 -14.70 -2.96
N ARG A 107 11.01 -13.75 -2.52
CA ARG A 107 12.41 -13.93 -2.14
C ARG A 107 12.83 -12.84 -1.15
N PRO A 108 13.89 -13.06 -0.34
CA PRO A 108 14.42 -12.01 0.51
C PRO A 108 14.91 -10.84 -0.34
N GLU A 109 14.46 -9.63 0.01
CA GLU A 109 14.78 -8.42 -0.74
C GLU A 109 15.25 -7.32 0.22
N SER A 110 16.55 -7.03 0.22
CA SER A 110 17.19 -6.08 1.13
C SER A 110 16.68 -4.65 0.98
N TYR A 111 16.14 -4.30 -0.19
CA TYR A 111 15.61 -2.97 -0.50
C TYR A 111 14.08 -2.91 -0.48
N TRP A 112 13.41 -3.92 0.11
CA TRP A 112 11.94 -3.96 0.15
C TRP A 112 11.35 -2.70 0.80
N ASN A 113 11.91 -2.25 1.93
CA ASN A 113 11.45 -1.03 2.59
C ASN A 113 11.56 0.19 1.67
N SER A 114 12.63 0.32 0.88
CA SER A 114 12.75 1.39 -0.12
C SER A 114 11.69 1.30 -1.22
N LYS A 115 11.22 0.09 -1.57
CA LYS A 115 10.10 -0.05 -2.52
C LYS A 115 8.78 0.40 -1.92
N THR A 116 8.55 0.20 -0.63
CA THR A 116 7.31 0.64 0.04
C THR A 116 7.07 2.14 0.01
N THR A 117 8.09 2.95 -0.31
CA THR A 117 7.93 4.40 -0.52
C THR A 117 7.50 4.76 -1.95
N SER A 118 7.39 3.79 -2.85
CA SER A 118 6.88 4.01 -4.21
C SER A 118 5.36 4.15 -4.18
N THR A 119 4.84 5.09 -4.96
CA THR A 119 3.41 5.41 -5.03
C THR A 119 2.53 4.21 -5.41
N ILE A 120 3.09 3.20 -6.08
CA ILE A 120 2.40 1.96 -6.42
C ILE A 120 1.95 1.13 -5.20
N LEU A 121 2.59 1.32 -4.04
CA LEU A 121 2.26 0.67 -2.77
C LEU A 121 1.52 1.59 -1.81
N PHE A 122 1.16 2.81 -2.23
CA PHE A 122 0.41 3.71 -1.37
C PHE A 122 -1.01 3.19 -1.16
N PRO A 123 -1.56 3.38 0.04
CA PRO A 123 -2.92 2.98 0.33
C PRO A 123 -3.90 3.79 -0.52
N VAL A 124 -5.06 3.22 -0.78
CA VAL A 124 -6.19 3.88 -1.43
C VAL A 124 -7.41 3.67 -0.55
N ASN A 125 -8.06 4.76 -0.15
CA ASN A 125 -9.27 4.69 0.66
C ASN A 125 -10.38 3.96 -0.11
N ALA A 126 -10.82 2.81 0.41
CA ALA A 126 -11.76 1.94 -0.29
C ALA A 126 -13.14 2.58 -0.52
N ASP A 127 -13.64 3.38 0.43
CA ASP A 127 -14.96 3.99 0.32
C ASP A 127 -14.94 5.19 -0.63
N PHE A 128 -13.86 5.97 -0.60
CA PHE A 128 -13.66 7.04 -1.57
C PHE A 128 -13.53 6.49 -3.00
N LEU A 129 -12.78 5.39 -3.18
CA LEU A 129 -12.67 4.71 -4.48
C LEU A 129 -14.05 4.23 -4.99
N LYS A 130 -14.87 3.61 -4.13
CA LYS A 130 -16.24 3.23 -4.51
C LYS A 130 -17.09 4.45 -4.89
N SER A 131 -16.94 5.57 -4.18
CA SER A 131 -17.71 6.79 -4.43
C SER A 131 -17.38 7.46 -5.77
N LYS A 132 -16.14 7.34 -6.23
CA LYS A 132 -15.66 7.98 -7.48
C LYS A 132 -15.61 7.01 -8.67
N GLY A 133 -15.55 5.70 -8.44
CA GLY A 133 -15.49 4.70 -9.51
C GLY A 133 -14.35 4.98 -10.49
N ASP A 134 -14.67 5.04 -11.77
CA ASP A 134 -13.69 5.30 -12.85
C ASP A 134 -13.17 6.74 -12.91
N ASP A 135 -13.72 7.66 -12.10
CA ASP A 135 -13.24 9.05 -12.03
C ASP A 135 -12.12 9.24 -10.99
N PHE A 136 -11.80 8.22 -10.20
CA PHE A 136 -10.71 8.28 -9.22
C PHE A 136 -9.34 8.45 -9.91
N GLY A 137 -8.59 9.48 -9.53
CA GLY A 137 -7.27 9.79 -10.10
C GLY A 137 -7.28 10.53 -11.44
N LYS A 138 -8.44 11.03 -11.90
CA LYS A 138 -8.50 11.99 -13.02
C LYS A 138 -8.00 13.37 -12.57
N VAL A 139 -7.65 14.23 -13.53
CA VAL A 139 -7.13 15.59 -13.25
C VAL A 139 -8.26 16.53 -12.81
N ASP A 140 -8.89 16.23 -11.68
CA ASP A 140 -9.86 17.07 -10.97
C ASP A 140 -9.50 17.04 -9.48
N PRO A 141 -9.27 18.20 -8.83
CA PRO A 141 -8.90 18.25 -7.41
C PRO A 141 -9.87 17.48 -6.50
N SER A 142 -11.17 17.44 -6.83
CA SER A 142 -12.20 16.77 -6.03
C SER A 142 -12.20 15.23 -6.16
N SER A 143 -11.37 14.69 -7.05
CA SER A 143 -11.27 13.25 -7.33
C SER A 143 -10.14 12.55 -6.59
N ILE A 144 -9.39 13.28 -5.75
CA ILE A 144 -8.24 12.79 -5.00
C ILE A 144 -8.46 13.04 -3.51
N CYS A 145 -8.15 12.04 -2.68
CA CYS A 145 -8.08 12.16 -1.23
C CYS A 145 -6.60 12.01 -0.85
N THR A 146 -6.11 12.86 0.05
CA THR A 146 -4.70 12.88 0.47
C THR A 146 -4.57 12.40 1.91
N MET A 147 -3.37 11.95 2.28
CA MET A 147 -3.04 11.60 3.67
C MET A 147 -2.14 12.68 4.24
N ASP A 148 -2.30 12.97 5.53
CA ASP A 148 -1.31 13.76 6.24
C ASP A 148 -0.08 12.89 6.54
N LEU A 149 1.10 13.40 6.18
CA LEU A 149 2.40 12.76 6.36
C LEU A 149 3.27 13.51 7.38
N SER A 150 2.70 14.53 8.06
CA SER A 150 3.43 15.41 8.98
C SER A 150 3.95 14.75 10.25
#